data_AF-W6AJR0-F1
#
_entry.id   AF-W6AJR0-F1
#
_cell.length_a   1.000
_cell.length_b   1.000
_cell.length_c   1.000
_cell.angle_alpha   90.00
_cell.angle_beta   90.00
_cell.angle_gamma   90.00
#
_symmetry.space_group_name_H-M   'P 1'
#
loop_
_entity.id
_entity.type
_entity.pdbx_description
1 polymer ?
#
loop_
_entity_poly.entity_id
_entity_poly.type
_entity_poly.pdbx_seq_one_letter_code
_entity_poly.pdbx_strand_id
1 'polypeptide(L)' 'MHNIYQKVTGYQDEIVASKGSTYSKLMSNIVAFVVTFSGEETTEHQPNKFIDLQKLFKAMDIYANAIIALSE' A
#
# COMPACT_ATOMS: atom_id res chain seq x y z
N MET A 1 -3.24 9.28 4.37
CA MET A 1 -3.05 7.91 3.86
C MET A 1 -3.57 6.82 4.80
N HIS A 2 -3.09 6.72 6.04
CA HIS A 2 -3.49 5.64 6.96
C HIS A 2 -5.01 5.55 7.21
N ASN A 3 -5.68 6.68 7.47
CA ASN A 3 -7.14 6.70 7.66
C ASN A 3 -7.91 6.21 6.40
N ILE A 4 -7.38 6.49 5.20
CA ILE A 4 -7.98 6.06 3.93
C ILE A 4 -7.83 4.56 3.76
N TYR A 5 -6.65 4.02 4.07
CA TYR A 5 -6.42 2.58 4.13
C TYR A 5 -7.47 1.90 5.03
N GLN A 6 -7.58 2.34 6.29
CA GLN A 6 -8.53 1.74 7.25
C GLN A 6 -9.99 1.83 6.77
N LYS A 7 -10.37 2.95 6.15
CA LYS A 7 -11.72 3.14 5.60
C LYS A 7 -12.02 2.19 4.44
N VAL A 8 -11.08 1.98 3.52
CA VAL A 8 -11.29 1.15 2.32
C VAL A 8 -11.13 -0.35 2.64
N THR A 9 -10.19 -0.72 3.51
CA THR A 9 -9.92 -2.12 3.82
C THR A 9 -10.79 -2.66 4.94
N GLY A 10 -11.20 -1.80 5.88
CA GLY A 10 -11.79 -2.19 7.17
C GLY A 10 -10.76 -2.70 8.19
N TYR A 11 -9.48 -2.75 7.84
CA TYR A 11 -8.41 -3.26 8.70
C TYR A 11 -7.90 -2.20 9.67
N GLN A 12 -7.40 -2.66 10.81
CA GLN A 12 -6.83 -1.83 11.88
C GLN A 12 -5.34 -2.13 12.06
N ASP A 13 -4.63 -2.36 10.94
CA ASP A 13 -3.21 -2.68 10.96
C ASP A 13 -2.38 -1.50 11.44
N GLU A 14 -1.27 -1.78 12.13
CA GLU A 14 -0.31 -0.75 12.54
C GLU A 14 0.57 -0.29 11.37
N ILE A 15 1.07 0.95 11.45
CA ILE A 15 2.06 1.46 10.49
C ILE A 15 3.41 0.82 10.80
N VAL A 16 3.94 0.08 9.83
CA VAL A 16 5.22 -0.61 9.98
C VAL A 16 6.34 0.08 9.22
N ALA A 17 7.55 0.03 9.77
CA ALA A 17 8.75 0.38 9.02
C ALA A 17 9.00 -0.68 7.94
N SER A 18 9.07 -0.25 6.68
CA SER A 18 9.32 -1.17 5.57
C SER A 18 10.75 -1.72 5.60
N LYS A 19 10.90 -3.02 5.37
CA LYS A 19 12.20 -3.68 5.17
C LYS A 19 12.79 -3.41 3.78
N GLY A 20 11.97 -2.97 2.82
CA GLY A 20 12.39 -2.66 1.45
C GLY A 20 13.00 -1.26 1.31
N SER A 21 13.69 -1.03 0.18
CA SER A 21 14.03 0.32 -0.29
C SER A 21 13.01 0.77 -1.32
N THR A 22 12.57 2.02 -1.19
CA THR A 22 11.67 2.68 -2.15
C THR A 22 12.13 4.13 -2.32
N TYR A 23 11.57 4.82 -3.31
CA TYR A 23 11.85 6.24 -3.54
C TYR A 23 11.46 7.15 -2.36
N SER A 24 10.62 6.68 -1.42
CA SER A 24 10.24 7.49 -0.26
C SER A 24 11.44 7.85 0.62
N LYS A 25 12.50 7.02 0.63
CA LYS A 25 13.73 7.29 1.39
C LYS A 25 14.49 8.53 0.90
N LEU A 26 14.25 8.97 -0.33
CA LEU A 26 14.95 10.09 -0.94
C LEU A 26 14.26 11.44 -0.70
N MET A 27 13.06 11.47 -0.12
CA MET A 27 12.24 12.67 0.00
C MET A 27 11.65 12.80 1.40
N SER A 28 11.83 13.97 2.02
CA SER A 28 11.22 14.26 3.33
C SER A 28 9.70 14.22 3.26
N ASN A 29 9.05 13.76 4.33
CA ASN A 29 7.60 13.68 4.48
C ASN A 29 6.88 12.77 3.45
N ILE A 30 7.61 11.92 2.73
CA ILE A 30 7.04 10.94 1.82
C ILE A 30 7.09 9.55 2.46
N VAL A 31 6.03 8.77 2.27
CA VAL A 31 5.92 7.39 2.74
C VAL A 31 5.71 6.45 1.55
N ALA A 32 6.03 5.17 1.75
CA ALA A 32 5.70 4.12 0.81
C ALA A 32 4.37 3.46 1.18
N PHE A 33 3.56 3.18 0.18
CA PHE A 33 2.41 2.29 0.29
C PHE A 33 2.58 1.15 -0.72
N VAL A 34 2.30 -0.08 -0.31
CA VAL A 34 2.52 -1.28 -1.12
C VAL A 34 1.22 -2.09 -1.16
N VAL A 35 0.97 -2.75 -2.29
CA VAL A 35 -0.21 -3.59 -2.51
C VAL A 35 0.05 -5.02 -2.00
N THR A 36 0.50 -5.11 -0.76
CA THR A 36 0.73 -6.37 -0.04
C THR A 36 0.15 -6.18 1.35
N PHE A 37 -0.95 -6.87 1.64
CA PHE A 37 -1.65 -6.76 2.92
C PHE A 37 -1.10 -7.75 3.95
N SER A 38 -1.50 -7.59 5.22
CA SER A 38 -1.02 -8.45 6.31
C SER A 38 -1.38 -9.92 6.07
N GLY A 39 -0.42 -10.82 6.30
CA GLY A 39 -0.60 -12.28 6.12
C GLY A 39 -0.43 -12.77 4.68
N GLU A 40 -0.09 -11.90 3.73
CA GLU A 40 0.08 -12.29 2.33
C GLU A 40 1.47 -12.83 2.02
N GLU A 41 1.52 -13.73 1.04
CA GLU A 41 2.78 -14.24 0.50
C GLU A 41 3.54 -13.14 -0.22
N THR A 42 4.80 -12.97 0.15
CA THR A 42 5.77 -12.14 -0.56
C THR A 42 6.22 -12.87 -1.83
N THR A 43 5.78 -12.41 -2.99
CA THR A 43 6.16 -12.96 -4.30
C THR A 43 7.11 -12.04 -5.07
N GLU A 44 7.46 -10.88 -4.49
CA GLU A 44 8.40 -9.94 -5.06
C GLU A 44 9.77 -10.61 -5.29
N HIS A 45 10.28 -10.50 -6.51
CA HIS A 45 11.54 -11.13 -6.95
C HIS A 45 11.57 -12.66 -6.92
N GLN A 46 10.41 -13.32 -6.83
CA GLN A 46 10.30 -14.78 -6.90
C GLN A 46 9.78 -15.25 -8.27
N PRO A 47 10.09 -16.50 -8.70
CA PRO A 47 9.45 -17.13 -9.86
C PRO A 47 7.92 -17.16 -9.70
N ASN A 48 7.19 -17.08 -10.82
CA ASN A 48 5.72 -17.06 -10.85
C ASN A 48 5.09 -15.90 -10.04
N LYS A 49 5.79 -14.77 -9.90
CA LYS A 49 5.25 -13.55 -9.26
C LYS A 49 3.87 -13.20 -9.82
N PHE A 50 2.91 -13.01 -8.92
CA PHE A 50 1.54 -12.66 -9.26
C PHE A 50 0.99 -11.60 -8.31
N ILE A 51 -0.18 -11.07 -8.65
CA ILE A 51 -1.00 -10.25 -7.78
C ILE A 51 -2.44 -10.71 -7.89
N ASP A 52 -3.14 -10.79 -6.77
CA ASP A 52 -4.58 -11.07 -6.77
C ASP A 52 -5.34 -9.84 -7.30
N LEU A 53 -6.29 -10.06 -8.20
CA LEU A 53 -7.00 -8.95 -8.85
C LEU A 53 -7.88 -8.16 -7.88
N GLN A 54 -8.50 -8.79 -6.88
CA GLN A 54 -9.31 -8.09 -5.88
C GLN A 54 -8.44 -7.18 -5.02
N LYS A 55 -7.21 -7.62 -4.72
CA LYS A 55 -6.23 -6.79 -4.01
C LYS A 55 -5.76 -5.61 -4.84
N LEU A 56 -5.53 -5.84 -6.13
CA LEU A 56 -5.16 -4.78 -7.06
C LEU A 56 -6.26 -3.72 -7.13
N PHE A 57 -7.53 -4.12 -7.28
CA PHE A 57 -8.67 -3.19 -7.28
C PHE A 57 -8.81 -2.45 -5.95
N LYS A 58 -8.66 -3.15 -4.82
CA LYS A 58 -8.66 -2.51 -3.50
C LYS A 58 -7.55 -1.46 -3.34
N ALA A 59 -6.36 -1.73 -3.87
CA ALA A 59 -5.30 -0.74 -3.88
C ALA A 59 -5.60 0.45 -4.80
N MET A 60 -6.21 0.22 -5.97
CA MET A 60 -6.67 1.30 -6.84
C MET A 60 -7.64 2.23 -6.11
N ASP A 61 -8.61 1.67 -5.37
CA ASP A 61 -9.54 2.47 -4.56
C ASP A 61 -8.80 3.30 -3.50
N ILE A 62 -7.82 2.71 -2.80
CA ILE A 62 -7.01 3.41 -1.81
C ILE A 62 -6.23 4.56 -2.48
N TYR A 63 -5.57 4.31 -3.60
CA TYR A 63 -4.81 5.34 -4.32
C TYR A 63 -5.71 6.46 -4.82
N ALA A 64 -6.86 6.15 -5.42
CA ALA A 64 -7.79 7.15 -5.91
C ALA A 64 -8.27 8.07 -4.78
N ASN A 65 -8.72 7.49 -3.66
CA ASN A 65 -9.13 8.25 -2.48
C ASN A 65 -7.98 9.09 -1.90
N ALA A 66 -6.75 8.55 -1.88
CA ALA A 66 -5.58 9.26 -1.37
C ALA A 66 -5.19 10.46 -2.23
N ILE A 67 -5.24 10.32 -3.55
CA ILE A 67 -4.94 11.42 -4.47
C ILE A 67 -5.98 12.53 -4.32
N ILE A 68 -7.27 12.18 -4.27
CA ILE A 68 -8.36 13.15 -4.05
C ILE A 68 -8.13 13.91 -2.74
N ALA A 69 -7.91 13.20 -1.64
CA ALA A 69 -7.72 13.82 -0.32
C ALA A 69 -6.44 14.66 -0.19
N LEU A 70 -5.45 14.48 -1.07
CA LEU A 70 -4.24 15.31 -1.14
C LEU A 70 -4.36 16.49 -2.09
N SER A 71 -5.34 16.46 -2.99
CA SER A 71 -5.61 17.53 -3.95
C SER A 71 -6.55 18.62 -3.40
N GLU A 72 -7.13 18.37 -2.23
CA GLU A 72 -7.90 19.33 -1.42
C GLU A 72 -7.00 20.06 -0.42
#